data_AF-A0AAV0WX46-F1
#
_entry.id   AF-A0AAV0WX46-F1
#
_cell.length_a   1.000
_cell.length_b   1.000
_cell.length_c   1.000
_cell.angle_alpha   90.00
_cell.angle_beta   90.00
_cell.angle_gamma   90.00
#
_symmetry.space_group_name_H-M   'P 1'
#
loop_
_entity.id
_entity.type
_entity.pdbx_description
1 polymer ?
#
loop_
_entity_poly.entity_id
_entity_poly.type
_entity_poly.pdbx_seq_one_letter_code
_entity_poly.pdbx_strand_id
1 'polypeptide(L)'
;MIERVQRKFLRHAAFKLNIFCPPHDYTPIQRIFSLESLADRRHSANLTFLSNLLSSKIDSPESLSRVSFNVPSRRTRSSVPFNIPFSSSNYYLNSPIIRLMRIANTDPSFSL
;
A
#
# COMPACT_ATOMS: atom_id res chain seq x y z
N MET A 1 -6.50 2.74 12.73
CA MET A 1 -7.90 2.75 13.21
C MET A 1 -8.76 1.72 12.48
N ILE A 2 -8.82 1.74 11.15
CA ILE A 2 -9.67 0.84 10.35
C ILE A 2 -9.35 -0.66 10.46
N GLU A 3 -8.08 -1.04 10.67
CA GLU A 3 -7.67 -2.45 10.89
C GLU A 3 -8.42 -3.11 12.06
N ARG A 4 -8.78 -2.32 13.08
CA ARG A 4 -9.50 -2.82 14.26
C ARG A 4 -10.91 -3.28 13.90
N VAL A 5 -11.51 -2.74 12.84
CA VAL A 5 -12.83 -3.15 12.35
C VAL A 5 -12.75 -4.57 11.78
N GLN A 6 -11.78 -4.85 10.90
CA GLN A 6 -11.55 -6.19 10.37
C GLN A 6 -11.24 -7.19 11.50
N ARG A 7 -10.37 -6.82 12.44
CA ARG A 7 -10.05 -7.69 13.60
C ARG A 7 -11.26 -7.98 14.47
N LYS A 8 -12.16 -7.00 14.67
CA LYS A 8 -13.41 -7.20 15.44
C LYS A 8 -14.35 -8.17 14.72
N PHE A 9 -14.47 -8.05 13.40
CA PHE A 9 -15.23 -8.99 12.57
C PHE A 9 -14.67 -10.41 12.68
N LEU A 10 -13.34 -10.58 12.49
CA LEU A 10 -12.69 -11.88 12.55
C LEU A 10 -12.86 -12.54 13.93
N ARG A 11 -12.73 -11.76 15.03
CA ARG A 11 -12.99 -12.28 16.38
C ARG A 11 -14.43 -12.76 16.56
N HIS A 12 -15.39 -12.02 16.01
CA HIS A 12 -16.80 -12.42 16.07
C HIS A 12 -17.07 -13.69 15.23
N ALA A 13 -16.49 -13.78 14.05
CA ALA A 13 -16.59 -14.95 13.18
C ALA A 13 -15.96 -16.20 13.84
N ALA A 14 -14.80 -16.05 14.49
CA ALA A 14 -14.14 -17.16 15.21
C ALA A 14 -15.05 -17.72 16.30
N PHE A 15 -15.69 -16.84 17.06
CA PHE A 15 -16.64 -17.21 18.10
C PHE A 15 -17.86 -17.94 17.51
N LYS A 16 -18.41 -17.45 16.39
CA LYS A 16 -19.59 -18.06 15.76
C LYS A 16 -19.32 -19.41 15.10
N LEU A 17 -18.12 -19.60 14.54
CA LEU A 17 -17.73 -20.82 13.85
C LEU A 17 -17.00 -21.83 14.76
N ASN A 18 -16.84 -21.51 16.05
CA ASN A 18 -16.10 -22.31 17.02
C ASN A 18 -14.66 -22.63 16.57
N ILE A 19 -13.99 -21.65 15.98
CA ILE A 19 -12.61 -21.76 15.51
C ILE A 19 -11.68 -21.21 16.60
N PHE A 20 -10.65 -21.97 16.97
CA PHE A 20 -9.63 -21.49 17.88
C PHE A 20 -8.85 -20.33 17.26
N CYS A 21 -8.87 -19.18 17.94
CA CYS A 21 -8.18 -17.96 17.54
C CYS A 21 -7.33 -17.47 18.71
N PRO A 22 -6.00 -17.64 18.68
CA PRO A 22 -5.13 -17.13 19.72
C PRO A 22 -5.25 -15.61 19.85
N PRO A 23 -4.99 -15.04 21.04
CA PRO A 23 -4.89 -13.60 21.21
C PRO A 23 -3.88 -13.02 20.22
N HIS A 24 -4.29 -11.98 19.49
CA HIS A 24 -3.47 -11.26 18.51
C HIS A 24 -3.06 -12.03 17.24
N ASP A 25 -3.36 -13.32 17.14
CA ASP A 25 -3.16 -14.09 15.91
C ASP A 25 -4.51 -14.37 15.22
N TYR A 26 -4.79 -13.58 14.19
CA TYR A 26 -5.99 -13.72 13.36
C TYR A 26 -5.69 -14.44 12.04
N THR A 27 -4.44 -14.88 11.82
CA THR A 27 -4.04 -15.53 10.56
C THR A 27 -4.83 -16.82 10.26
N PRO A 28 -5.22 -17.67 11.23
CA PRO A 28 -5.98 -18.88 10.93
C PRO A 28 -7.34 -18.56 10.32
N ILE A 29 -8.05 -17.61 10.92
CA ILE A 29 -9.39 -17.24 10.45
C ILE A 29 -9.33 -16.41 9.17
N GLN A 30 -8.31 -15.56 9.00
CA GLN A 30 -8.06 -14.88 7.74
C GLN A 30 -7.90 -15.86 6.58
N ARG A 31 -7.15 -16.95 6.77
CA ARG A 31 -6.97 -17.99 5.75
C ARG A 31 -8.27 -18.72 5.43
N ILE A 32 -9.06 -19.06 6.45
CA ILE A 32 -10.35 -19.74 6.28
C ILE A 32 -11.32 -18.89 5.45
N PHE A 33 -11.36 -17.58 5.68
CA PHE A 33 -12.19 -16.65 4.90
C PHE A 33 -11.50 -16.15 3.62
N SER A 34 -10.28 -16.59 3.33
CA SER A 34 -9.45 -16.05 2.23
C SER A 34 -9.34 -14.51 2.25
N LEU A 35 -9.28 -13.93 3.45
CA LEU A 35 -9.20 -12.49 3.69
C LEU A 35 -7.76 -12.06 3.96
N GLU A 36 -7.18 -11.33 3.03
CA GLU A 36 -5.93 -10.59 3.26
C GLU A 36 -6.07 -9.56 4.39
N SER A 37 -4.95 -9.17 5.01
CA SER A 37 -4.99 -8.07 5.97
C SER A 37 -5.39 -6.78 5.28
N LEU A 38 -5.99 -5.85 6.03
CA LEU A 38 -6.35 -4.56 5.45
C LEU A 38 -5.10 -3.71 5.16
N ALA A 39 -3.96 -4.00 5.81
CA ALA A 39 -2.69 -3.44 5.45
C ALA A 39 -2.24 -3.88 4.05
N ASP A 40 -2.28 -5.19 3.77
CA ASP A 40 -1.86 -5.75 2.48
C ASP A 40 -2.77 -5.25 1.35
N ARG A 41 -4.09 -5.29 1.56
CA ARG A 41 -5.06 -4.78 0.58
C ARG A 41 -4.84 -3.30 0.27
N ARG A 42 -4.51 -2.48 1.27
CA ARG A 42 -4.18 -1.07 1.06
C ARG A 42 -2.86 -0.91 0.32
N HIS A 43 -1.88 -1.76 0.59
CA HIS A 43 -0.60 -1.76 -0.11
C HIS A 43 -0.79 -2.05 -1.60
N SER A 44 -1.50 -3.13 -1.93
CA SER A 44 -1.86 -3.48 -3.31
C SER A 44 -2.66 -2.38 -3.99
N ALA A 45 -3.68 -1.83 -3.32
CA ALA A 45 -4.50 -0.74 -3.86
C ALA A 45 -3.68 0.54 -4.14
N ASN A 46 -2.67 0.85 -3.32
CA ASN A 46 -1.77 1.96 -3.57
C ASN A 46 -0.98 1.76 -4.88
N LEU A 47 -0.39 0.58 -5.06
CA LEU A 47 0.37 0.24 -6.27
C LEU A 47 -0.52 0.25 -7.51
N THR A 48 -1.71 -0.36 -7.42
CA THR A 48 -2.69 -0.37 -8.51
C THR A 48 -3.15 1.04 -8.88
N PHE A 49 -3.43 1.89 -7.89
CA PHE A 49 -3.81 3.28 -8.14
C PHE A 49 -2.68 4.03 -8.87
N LEU A 50 -1.44 3.90 -8.42
CA LEU A 50 -0.29 4.55 -9.05
C LEU A 50 -0.09 4.05 -10.48
N SER A 51 -0.13 2.73 -10.71
CA SER A 51 -0.02 2.14 -12.05
C SER A 51 -1.15 2.61 -12.99
N ASN A 52 -2.39 2.68 -12.49
CA ASN A 52 -3.52 3.18 -13.27
C ASN A 52 -3.41 4.68 -13.58
N LEU A 53 -2.85 5.48 -12.67
CA LEU A 53 -2.58 6.89 -12.90
C LEU A 53 -1.51 7.09 -13.99
N LEU A 54 -0.46 6.27 -13.98
CA LEU A 54 0.62 6.34 -14.96
C LEU A 54 0.21 5.80 -16.34
N SER A 55 -0.64 4.78 -16.38
CA SER A 55 -1.17 4.19 -17.61
C SER A 55 -2.37 4.96 -18.19
N SER A 56 -2.66 6.17 -17.68
CA SER A 56 -3.79 7.02 -18.11
C SER A 56 -5.18 6.35 -17.99
N LYS A 57 -5.30 5.28 -17.18
CA LYS A 57 -6.60 4.69 -16.82
C LYS A 57 -7.36 5.56 -15.82
N ILE A 58 -6.64 6.40 -15.07
CA ILE A 58 -7.20 7.46 -14.23
C ILE A 58 -6.80 8.79 -14.85
N ASP A 59 -7.78 9.51 -15.37
CA ASP A 59 -7.56 10.83 -15.95
C ASP A 59 -7.53 11.91 -14.85
N SER A 60 -6.34 12.17 -14.32
CA SER A 60 -6.11 13.23 -13.34
C SER A 60 -4.76 13.90 -13.58
N PRO A 61 -4.70 14.91 -14.47
CA PRO A 61 -3.46 15.64 -14.77
C PRO A 61 -2.88 16.32 -13.52
N GLU A 62 -3.72 16.85 -12.64
CA GLU A 62 -3.30 17.45 -11.37
C GLU A 62 -2.53 16.44 -10.50
N SER A 63 -3.08 15.24 -10.31
CA SER A 63 -2.42 14.19 -9.52
C SER A 63 -1.13 13.72 -10.18
N LEU A 64 -1.14 13.55 -11.50
CA LEU A 64 0.03 13.11 -12.28
C LEU A 64 1.16 14.15 -12.23
N SER A 65 0.83 15.45 -12.30
CA SER A 65 1.82 16.54 -12.21
C SER A 65 2.58 16.58 -10.89
N ARG A 66 2.04 15.96 -9.83
CA ARG A 66 2.69 15.84 -8.52
C ARG A 66 3.60 14.62 -8.40
N VAL A 67 3.59 13.72 -9.39
CA VAL A 67 4.46 12.54 -9.42
C VAL A 67 5.84 12.96 -9.91
N SER A 68 6.85 12.71 -9.08
CA SER A 68 8.24 13.05 -9.37
C SER A 68 9.01 11.79 -9.77
N PHE A 69 9.38 11.68 -11.04
CA PHE A 69 10.23 10.60 -11.52
C PHE A 69 11.68 10.83 -11.15
N ASN A 70 12.38 9.74 -10.81
CA ASN A 70 13.82 9.77 -10.64
C ASN A 70 14.47 9.38 -11.97
N VAL A 71 15.02 10.38 -12.66
CA VAL A 71 15.73 10.19 -13.93
C VAL A 71 17.23 10.33 -13.69
N PRO A 72 17.95 9.22 -13.44
CA PRO A 72 19.37 9.29 -13.13
C PRO A 72 20.17 9.67 -14.38
N SER A 73 21.12 10.59 -14.24
CA SER A 73 22.01 11.00 -15.33
C SER A 73 23.05 9.93 -15.71
N ARG A 74 23.27 8.96 -14.81
CA ARG A 74 24.22 7.85 -14.98
C ARG A 74 23.56 6.56 -14.53
N ARG A 75 23.83 5.44 -15.20
CA ARG A 75 23.31 4.13 -14.75
C ARG A 75 23.95 3.74 -13.42
N THR A 76 23.13 3.70 -12.38
CA THR A 76 23.47 3.18 -11.05
C THR A 76 22.99 1.74 -10.91
N ARG A 77 23.60 0.97 -10.00
CA ARG A 77 23.18 -0.42 -9.71
C ARG A 77 21.83 -0.51 -8.98
N SER A 78 21.40 0.57 -8.35
CA SER A 78 20.08 0.73 -7.77
C SER A 78 19.33 1.78 -8.56
N SER A 79 18.17 1.41 -9.10
CA SER A 79 17.26 2.31 -9.81
C SER A 79 15.93 2.30 -9.09
N VAL A 80 15.63 3.37 -8.36
CA VAL A 80 14.29 3.62 -7.84
C VAL A 80 13.52 4.48 -8.85
N PRO A 81 12.26 4.16 -9.18
CA PRO A 81 11.50 4.86 -10.21
C PRO A 81 11.13 6.30 -9.84
N PHE A 82 10.94 6.61 -8.55
CA PHE A 82 10.44 7.91 -8.11
C PHE A 82 11.42 8.65 -7.20
N ASN A 83 11.41 9.97 -7.29
CA ASN A 83 12.12 10.88 -6.41
C ASN A 83 11.22 11.27 -5.23
N ILE A 84 11.66 11.00 -4.01
CA ILE A 84 10.91 11.33 -2.79
C ILE A 84 11.45 12.65 -2.22
N PRO A 85 10.66 13.74 -2.20
CA PRO A 85 11.09 15.00 -1.61
C PRO A 85 11.35 14.83 -0.12
N PHE A 86 12.41 15.49 0.37
CA PHE A 86 12.67 15.57 1.80
C PHE A 86 11.60 16.41 2.50
N SER A 87 11.15 15.95 3.67
CA SER A 87 10.24 16.71 4.52
C SER A 87 10.48 16.39 5.98
N SER A 88 10.46 17.43 6.81
CA SER A 88 10.55 17.32 8.27
C SER A 88 9.26 16.82 8.92
N SER A 89 8.13 16.88 8.21
CA SER A 89 6.83 16.49 8.76
C SER A 89 6.38 15.13 8.25
N ASN A 90 6.08 14.24 9.21
CA ASN A 90 5.43 12.96 8.94
C ASN A 90 4.08 13.13 8.22
N TYR A 91 3.40 14.26 8.39
CA TYR A 91 2.14 14.52 7.70
C TYR A 91 2.35 14.57 6.19
N TYR A 92 3.34 15.34 5.73
CA TYR A 92 3.62 15.50 4.30
C TYR A 92 4.17 14.19 3.68
N LEU A 93 5.03 13.46 4.41
CA LEU A 93 5.52 12.15 3.97
C LEU A 93 4.40 11.09 3.84
N ASN A 94 3.28 11.28 4.53
CA ASN A 94 2.11 10.42 4.45
C ASN A 94 1.01 10.99 3.53
N SER A 95 1.27 12.10 2.83
CA SER A 95 0.39 12.56 1.76
C SER A 95 0.25 11.48 0.68
N PRO A 96 -0.90 11.41 -0.03
CA PRO A 96 -1.19 10.30 -0.92
C PRO A 96 -0.08 10.04 -1.94
N ILE A 97 0.27 11.02 -2.77
CA ILE A 97 1.25 10.83 -3.86
C ILE A 97 2.64 10.45 -3.32
N ILE A 98 3.14 11.12 -2.27
CA ILE A 98 4.44 10.82 -1.69
C ILE A 98 4.47 9.39 -1.11
N ARG A 99 3.40 9.01 -0.41
CA ARG A 99 3.26 7.67 0.16
C ARG A 99 3.23 6.60 -0.93
N LEU A 100 2.51 6.84 -2.03
CA LEU A 100 2.44 5.93 -3.18
C LEU A 100 3.81 5.72 -3.83
N MET A 101 4.52 6.81 -4.14
CA MET A 101 5.86 6.76 -4.73
C MET A 101 6.85 6.03 -3.83
N ARG A 102 6.81 6.27 -2.51
CA ARG A 102 7.68 5.61 -1.55
C ARG A 102 7.42 4.11 -1.48
N ILE A 103 6.14 3.72 -1.46
CA ILE A 103 5.73 2.31 -1.47
C ILE A 103 6.25 1.62 -2.74
N ALA A 104 6.07 2.26 -3.90
CA ALA A 104 6.53 1.74 -5.18
C ALA A 104 8.06 1.61 -5.27
N ASN A 105 8.83 2.54 -4.68
CA ASN A 105 10.28 2.43 -4.62
C ASN A 105 10.79 1.25 -3.77
N THR A 106 10.01 0.82 -2.77
CA THR A 106 10.37 -0.30 -1.89
C THR A 106 9.85 -1.65 -2.37
N ASP A 107 8.87 -1.65 -3.28
CA ASP A 107 8.21 -2.86 -3.73
C ASP A 107 8.90 -3.46 -4.97
N PRO A 108 9.46 -4.67 -4.88
CA PRO A 108 10.16 -5.30 -6.01
C PRO A 108 9.22 -5.74 -7.14
N SER A 109 7.92 -5.85 -6.89
CA SER A 109 6.93 -6.22 -7.91
C SER A 109 6.48 -5.02 -8.75
N PHE A 110 6.75 -3.80 -8.29
CA PHE A 110 6.40 -2.59 -9.02
C PHE A 110 7.44 -2.29 -10.11
N SER A 111 7.02 -2.36 -11.37
CA SER A 111 7.79 -1.89 -12.51
C SER A 111 7.00 -0.87 -13.32
N LEU A 112 7.72 0.09 -13.89
CA LEU A 112 7.19 1.05 -14.87
C LEU A 112 7.15 0.43 -16.27
#